data_AF-A0A1G1FL93-F1
#
_entry.id   AF-A0A1G1FL93-F1
#
_cell.length_a   1.000
_cell.length_b   1.000
_cell.length_c   1.000
_cell.angle_alpha   90.00
_cell.angle_beta   90.00
_cell.angle_gamma   90.00
#
_symmetry.space_group_name_H-M   'P 1'
#
loop_
_entity.id
_entity.type
_entity.pdbx_description
1 polymer ?
#
loop_
_entity_poly.entity_id
_entity_poly.type
_entity_poly.pdbx_seq_one_letter_code
_entity_poly.pdbx_strand_id
1 'polypeptide(L)'
;MFPSHNKILVSVSLFFVFILISGLALADYKIILKNGREFVVDEYKDMGSKIKFYREGGEIELDKAIIKDIKKTKAVKRTEDGAPSEITKDADEKPSAEKSTQPQKQEIDSKLKDVAGKKAQLRAEGEKLIADKKKLEEDIRKKGRVLAIREKREIEKQISELEGKIKKVNEEISSADKEEALLLKEAGGR
;
A
#
# COMPACT_ATOMS: atom_id res chain seq x y z
N MET A 1 -44.55 -41.99 6.82
CA MET A 1 -43.28 -42.15 6.08
C MET A 1 -42.31 -41.12 6.63
N PHE A 2 -41.59 -41.47 7.69
CA PHE A 2 -40.66 -40.54 8.35
C PHE A 2 -39.43 -40.35 7.46
N PRO A 3 -39.02 -39.12 7.14
CA PRO A 3 -37.83 -38.90 6.35
C PRO A 3 -36.63 -39.39 7.17
N SER A 4 -35.83 -40.25 6.56
CA SER A 4 -34.61 -40.79 7.13
C SER A 4 -33.68 -39.66 7.60
N HIS A 5 -33.72 -39.34 8.89
CA HIS A 5 -32.92 -38.28 9.53
C HIS A 5 -31.43 -38.41 9.20
N ASN A 6 -30.95 -39.63 8.95
CA ASN A 6 -29.57 -39.91 8.55
C ASN A 6 -29.19 -39.29 7.20
N LYS A 7 -30.12 -39.18 6.23
CA LYS A 7 -29.81 -38.55 4.92
C LYS A 7 -29.69 -37.03 5.02
N ILE A 8 -30.47 -36.42 5.90
CA ILE A 8 -30.43 -34.97 6.18
C ILE A 8 -29.14 -34.67 6.94
N LEU A 9 -28.77 -35.50 7.93
CA LEU A 9 -27.53 -35.36 8.70
C LEU A 9 -26.29 -35.49 7.81
N VAL A 10 -26.26 -36.47 6.90
CA VAL A 10 -25.17 -36.65 5.92
C VAL A 10 -25.08 -35.48 4.95
N SER A 11 -26.22 -34.96 4.47
CA SER A 11 -26.25 -33.80 3.58
C SER A 11 -25.75 -32.52 4.26
N VAL A 12 -26.10 -32.30 5.53
CA VAL A 12 -25.65 -31.13 6.30
C VAL A 12 -24.16 -31.26 6.61
N SER A 13 -23.69 -32.46 6.99
CA SER A 13 -22.26 -32.73 7.20
C SER A 13 -21.43 -32.46 5.94
N LEU A 14 -21.90 -32.89 4.77
CA LEU A 14 -21.20 -32.67 3.50
C LEU A 14 -21.13 -31.18 3.13
N PHE A 15 -22.18 -30.41 3.42
CA PHE A 15 -22.19 -28.96 3.21
C PHE A 15 -21.20 -28.24 4.12
N PHE A 16 -21.08 -28.67 5.39
CA PHE A 16 -20.08 -28.14 6.33
C PHE A 16 -18.64 -28.47 5.90
N VAL A 17 -18.39 -29.67 5.35
CA VAL A 17 -17.08 -30.03 4.80
C VAL A 17 -16.73 -29.18 3.58
N PHE A 18 -17.70 -28.85 2.72
CA PHE A 18 -17.47 -27.99 1.56
C PHE A 18 -17.12 -26.54 1.94
N ILE A 19 -17.74 -26.01 3.02
CA ILE A 19 -17.42 -24.68 3.54
C ILE A 19 -15.99 -24.63 4.12
N LEU A 20 -15.53 -25.70 4.76
CA LEU A 20 -14.19 -25.77 5.35
C LEU A 20 -13.07 -25.78 4.29
N ILE A 21 -13.33 -26.24 3.07
CA ILE A 21 -12.32 -26.31 1.99
C ILE A 21 -12.08 -24.92 1.34
N SER A 22 -13.08 -24.04 1.35
CA SER A 22 -12.98 -22.69 0.74
C SER A 22 -12.08 -21.71 1.50
N GLY A 23 -11.55 -22.09 2.67
CA GLY A 23 -10.78 -21.19 3.55
C GLY A 23 -9.26 -21.16 3.32
N LEU A 24 -8.70 -21.92 2.38
CA LEU A 24 -7.26 -22.22 2.33
C LEU A 24 -6.57 -21.75 1.03
N ALA A 25 -6.59 -20.46 0.72
CA ALA A 25 -5.64 -19.91 -0.26
C ALA A 25 -5.48 -18.37 -0.20
N LEU A 26 -5.22 -17.78 0.97
CA LEU A 26 -4.58 -16.46 1.03
C LEU A 26 -3.07 -16.71 1.01
N ALA A 27 -2.44 -16.43 -0.13
CA ALA A 27 -1.01 -16.61 -0.28
C ALA A 27 -0.37 -15.23 -0.42
N ASP A 28 0.34 -14.79 0.62
CA ASP A 28 1.05 -13.53 0.59
C ASP A 28 2.12 -13.56 -0.51
N TYR A 29 2.07 -12.62 -1.44
CA TYR A 29 3.10 -12.41 -2.46
C TYR A 29 3.99 -11.25 -2.06
N LYS A 30 5.31 -11.48 -2.03
CA LYS A 30 6.32 -10.43 -1.88
C LYS A 30 6.76 -9.95 -3.25
N ILE A 31 6.36 -8.73 -3.62
CA ILE A 31 6.78 -8.02 -4.84
C ILE A 31 8.04 -7.23 -4.51
N ILE A 32 9.15 -7.52 -5.19
CA ILE A 32 10.44 -6.85 -5.04
C ILE A 32 10.64 -5.94 -6.25
N LEU A 33 10.84 -4.64 -6.01
CA LEU A 33 11.15 -3.66 -7.04
C LEU A 33 12.65 -3.60 -7.36
N LYS A 34 12.99 -3.09 -8.55
CA LYS A 34 14.39 -2.86 -8.95
C LYS A 34 15.13 -1.87 -8.06
N ASN A 35 14.41 -0.97 -7.39
CA ASN A 35 14.97 0.00 -6.46
C ASN A 35 15.14 -0.53 -5.02
N GLY A 36 14.94 -1.84 -4.80
CA GLY A 36 15.10 -2.48 -3.49
C GLY A 36 13.89 -2.36 -2.55
N ARG A 37 12.82 -1.66 -2.95
CA ARG A 37 11.57 -1.63 -2.17
C ARG A 37 10.82 -2.96 -2.31
N GLU A 38 10.17 -3.38 -1.24
CA GLU A 38 9.40 -4.63 -1.19
C GLU A 38 7.98 -4.38 -0.70
N PHE A 39 7.01 -5.07 -1.30
CA PHE A 39 5.61 -5.05 -0.89
C PHE A 39 5.12 -6.47 -0.65
N VAL A 40 4.34 -6.67 0.40
CA VAL A 40 3.62 -7.92 0.63
C VAL A 40 2.14 -7.67 0.31
N VAL A 41 1.57 -8.50 -0.55
CA VAL A 41 0.18 -8.39 -1.03
C VAL A 41 -0.50 -9.75 -0.98
N ASP A 42 -1.78 -9.79 -0.61
CA ASP A 42 -2.51 -11.06 -0.49
C ASP A 42 -2.78 -11.70 -1.87
N GLU A 43 -3.01 -10.85 -2.87
CA GLU A 43 -3.28 -11.27 -4.25
C GLU A 43 -2.83 -10.17 -5.23
N TYR A 44 -2.37 -10.58 -6.41
CA TYR A 44 -2.15 -9.68 -7.53
C TYR A 44 -2.72 -10.27 -8.82
N LYS A 45 -3.22 -9.39 -9.69
CA LYS A 45 -3.74 -9.70 -11.01
C LYS A 45 -2.77 -9.23 -12.07
N ASP A 46 -2.42 -10.13 -12.98
CA ASP A 46 -1.58 -9.81 -14.12
C ASP A 46 -2.43 -9.18 -15.25
N MET A 47 -2.03 -7.99 -15.71
CA MET A 47 -2.66 -7.26 -16.82
C MET A 47 -1.73 -7.13 -18.04
N GLY A 48 -0.74 -8.02 -18.18
CA GLY A 48 0.20 -8.03 -19.30
C GLY A 48 1.40 -7.13 -19.03
N SER A 49 1.27 -5.82 -19.24
CA SER A 49 2.35 -4.83 -18.99
C SER A 49 2.39 -4.36 -17.54
N LYS A 50 1.28 -4.49 -16.82
CA LYS A 50 1.13 -4.07 -15.43
C LYS A 50 0.64 -5.22 -14.57
N ILE A 51 0.90 -5.12 -13.27
CA ILE A 51 0.21 -5.89 -12.26
C ILE A 51 -0.69 -4.98 -11.45
N LYS A 52 -1.78 -5.55 -10.94
CA LYS A 52 -2.79 -4.85 -10.17
C LYS A 52 -3.00 -5.58 -8.86
N PHE A 53 -2.91 -4.90 -7.74
CA PHE A 53 -3.07 -5.53 -6.43
C PHE A 53 -3.76 -4.59 -5.46
N TYR A 54 -4.41 -5.17 -4.46
CA TYR A 54 -5.07 -4.40 -3.41
C TYR A 54 -4.16 -4.27 -2.20
N ARG A 55 -4.08 -3.07 -1.62
CA ARG A 55 -3.38 -2.80 -0.37
C ARG A 55 -4.21 -1.85 0.48
N GLU A 56 -3.84 -1.70 1.75
CA GLU A 56 -4.31 -0.59 2.57
C GLU A 56 -4.00 0.74 1.84
N GLY A 57 -5.04 1.37 1.30
CA GLY A 57 -4.93 2.50 0.37
C GLY A 57 -5.65 2.31 -0.97
N GLY A 58 -6.19 1.12 -1.25
CA GLY A 58 -6.99 0.83 -2.44
C GLY A 58 -6.26 -0.05 -3.45
N GLU A 59 -6.75 -0.02 -4.69
CA GLU A 59 -6.20 -0.78 -5.81
C GLU A 59 -5.00 -0.03 -6.40
N ILE A 60 -3.84 -0.68 -6.44
CA ILE A 60 -2.58 -0.12 -6.93
C ILE A 60 -2.22 -0.84 -8.24
N GLU A 61 -1.91 -0.06 -9.27
CA GLU A 61 -1.35 -0.55 -10.53
C GLU A 61 0.16 -0.27 -10.58
N LEU A 62 0.93 -1.31 -10.92
CA LEU A 62 2.38 -1.25 -10.95
C LEU A 62 2.89 -1.80 -12.28
N ASP A 63 3.77 -1.05 -12.93
CA ASP A 63 4.39 -1.49 -14.19
C ASP A 63 5.37 -2.64 -13.94
N LYS A 64 5.32 -3.69 -14.76
CA LYS A 64 6.29 -4.80 -14.64
C LYS A 64 7.72 -4.37 -14.92
N ALA A 65 7.94 -3.30 -15.67
CA ALA A 65 9.27 -2.78 -15.99
C ALA A 65 10.07 -2.39 -14.73
N ILE A 66 9.39 -2.00 -13.65
CA ILE A 66 10.03 -1.61 -12.38
C ILE A 66 10.13 -2.77 -11.38
N ILE A 67 9.49 -3.91 -11.66
CA ILE A 67 9.52 -5.10 -10.82
C ILE A 67 10.80 -5.88 -11.12
N LYS A 68 11.46 -6.32 -10.04
CA LYS A 68 12.62 -7.21 -10.10
C LYS A 68 12.20 -8.66 -9.97
N ASP A 69 11.36 -8.98 -8.99
CA ASP A 69 10.93 -10.36 -8.70
C ASP A 69 9.60 -10.41 -7.92
N ILE A 70 8.87 -11.51 -7.99
CA ILE A 70 7.64 -11.76 -7.22
C ILE A 70 7.74 -13.14 -6.57
N LYS A 71 7.84 -13.17 -5.23
CA LYS A 71 7.99 -14.39 -4.45
C LYS A 71 6.72 -14.74 -3.72
N LYS A 72 6.30 -16.01 -3.78
CA LYS A 72 5.18 -16.52 -2.99
C LYS A 72 5.67 -16.81 -1.57
N THR A 73 5.21 -16.05 -0.60
CA THR A 73 5.52 -16.21 0.82
C THR A 73 4.37 -16.92 1.54
N LYS A 74 4.69 -17.96 2.32
CA LYS A 74 3.71 -18.58 3.21
C LYS A 74 3.69 -17.80 4.52
N ALA A 75 2.65 -17.02 4.75
CA ALA A 75 2.23 -16.45 6.03
C ALA A 75 3.39 -16.09 6.97
N VAL A 76 4.07 -14.97 6.71
CA VAL A 76 4.80 -14.28 7.78
C VAL A 76 3.88 -13.17 8.24
N LYS A 77 3.30 -13.36 9.43
CA LYS A 77 2.55 -12.32 10.16
C LYS A 77 3.27 -10.99 9.98
N ARG A 78 2.50 -9.94 9.65
CA ARG A 78 2.94 -8.54 9.70
C ARG A 78 3.68 -8.30 11.01
N THR A 79 5.01 -8.28 10.94
CA THR A 79 5.80 -7.52 11.89
C THR A 79 6.00 -6.17 11.22
N GLU A 80 5.19 -5.22 11.67
CA GLU A 80 5.60 -3.82 11.69
C GLU A 80 6.91 -3.78 12.46
N ASP A 81 8.04 -3.78 11.77
CA ASP A 81 9.27 -3.11 12.19
C ASP A 81 10.31 -3.28 11.10
N GLY A 82 10.71 -2.14 10.55
CA GLY A 82 11.72 -2.04 9.51
C GLY A 82 12.22 -0.62 9.36
N ALA A 83 12.35 0.09 10.48
CA ALA A 83 13.29 1.20 10.57
C ALA A 83 14.69 0.64 10.26
N PRO A 84 15.49 1.25 9.36
CA PRO A 84 16.86 0.83 9.17
C PRO A 84 17.65 1.16 10.43
N SER A 85 17.93 0.14 11.23
CA SER A 85 18.96 0.21 12.28
C SER A 85 20.31 0.12 11.57
N GLU A 86 20.95 1.28 11.38
CA GLU A 86 22.37 1.37 11.07
C GLU A 86 23.16 0.72 12.21
N ILE A 87 23.83 -0.38 11.91
CA ILE A 87 24.95 -0.88 12.71
C ILE A 87 26.19 -0.60 11.88
N THR A 88 26.82 0.53 12.15
CA THR A 88 28.14 0.87 11.62
C THR A 88 29.16 0.59 12.73
N LYS A 89 30.09 -0.34 12.46
CA LYS A 89 31.29 -0.57 13.28
C LYS A 89 32.52 -0.56 12.36
N ASP A 90 33.27 0.53 12.53
CA ASP A 90 34.72 0.71 12.52
C ASP A 90 35.61 0.03 11.46
N ALA A 91 36.36 0.87 10.72
CA ALA A 91 37.82 0.99 10.89
C ALA A 91 38.39 2.14 10.02
N ASP A 92 39.01 3.13 10.68
CA ASP A 92 40.33 3.77 10.44
C ASP A 92 40.81 4.12 9.00
N GLU A 93 41.56 5.19 8.71
CA GLU A 93 42.08 6.34 9.44
C GLU A 93 42.70 7.31 8.38
N LYS A 94 42.15 8.54 8.29
CA LYS A 94 42.87 9.85 8.15
C LYS A 94 43.63 10.22 6.83
N PRO A 95 44.13 11.46 6.69
CA PRO A 95 43.38 12.61 6.14
C PRO A 95 44.10 13.29 4.94
N SER A 96 43.36 13.99 4.07
CA SER A 96 43.98 15.10 3.32
C SER A 96 43.00 16.17 2.86
N ALA A 97 43.19 17.33 3.47
CA ALA A 97 43.07 18.69 2.94
C ALA A 97 41.96 19.03 1.92
N GLU A 98 40.97 19.74 2.46
CA GLU A 98 40.54 21.10 2.06
C GLU A 98 40.01 21.38 0.63
N LYS A 99 38.71 21.73 0.65
CA LYS A 99 38.16 22.99 0.16
C LYS A 99 37.57 23.00 -1.25
N SER A 100 36.31 22.58 -1.32
CA SER A 100 35.19 23.38 -1.84
C SER A 100 33.88 22.64 -1.52
N THR A 101 32.73 23.32 -1.48
CA THR A 101 31.37 22.74 -1.42
C THR A 101 30.68 22.59 -0.04
N GLN A 102 30.67 23.65 0.78
CA GLN A 102 29.82 23.70 1.99
C GLN A 102 28.36 24.21 1.76
N PRO A 103 28.02 25.03 0.74
CA PRO A 103 26.64 25.49 0.55
C PRO A 103 25.66 24.40 0.06
N GLN A 104 26.12 23.47 -0.78
CA GLN A 104 25.23 22.50 -1.44
C GLN A 104 24.73 21.40 -0.51
N LYS A 105 25.57 20.92 0.43
CA LYS A 105 25.18 19.83 1.34
C LYS A 105 24.08 20.27 2.32
N GLN A 106 24.21 21.49 2.84
CA GLN A 106 23.24 22.08 3.76
C GLN A 106 21.90 22.40 3.07
N GLU A 107 21.94 22.78 1.78
CA GLU A 107 20.75 23.02 0.97
C GLU A 107 20.03 21.71 0.59
N ILE A 108 20.76 20.64 0.28
CA ILE A 108 20.20 19.31 0.01
C ILE A 108 19.55 18.72 1.28
N ASP A 109 20.21 18.85 2.45
CA ASP A 109 19.66 18.39 3.72
C ASP A 109 18.38 19.16 4.12
N SER A 110 18.30 20.46 3.84
CA SER A 110 17.08 21.26 4.05
C SER A 110 15.95 20.82 3.13
N LYS A 111 16.24 20.61 1.84
CA LYS A 111 15.26 20.14 0.85
C LYS A 111 14.75 18.74 1.19
N LEU A 112 15.60 17.84 1.68
CA LEU A 112 15.20 16.50 2.11
C LEU A 112 14.20 16.54 3.28
N LYS A 113 14.44 17.41 4.27
CA LYS A 113 13.52 17.62 5.40
C LYS A 113 12.18 18.20 4.95
N ASP A 114 12.21 19.16 4.02
CA ASP A 114 11.00 19.78 3.49
C ASP A 114 10.15 18.78 2.69
N VAL A 115 10.78 17.95 1.86
CA VAL A 115 10.11 16.87 1.10
C VAL A 115 9.53 15.81 2.05
N ALA A 116 10.29 15.40 3.08
CA ALA A 116 9.81 14.47 4.09
C ALA A 116 8.61 15.03 4.88
N GLY A 117 8.64 16.33 5.23
CA GLY A 117 7.54 17.02 5.91
C GLY A 117 6.27 17.10 5.05
N LYS A 118 6.41 17.49 3.79
CA LYS A 118 5.28 17.51 2.83
C LYS A 118 4.67 16.12 2.63
N LYS A 119 5.50 15.09 2.52
CA LYS A 119 5.07 13.70 2.38
C LYS A 119 4.31 13.17 3.60
N ALA A 120 4.73 13.54 4.80
CA ALA A 120 4.01 13.21 6.03
C ALA A 120 2.63 13.88 6.06
N GLN A 121 2.53 15.15 5.65
CA GLN A 121 1.26 15.87 5.55
C GLN A 121 0.32 15.24 4.50
N LEU A 122 0.84 14.94 3.31
CA LEU A 122 0.06 14.30 2.24
C LEU A 122 -0.46 12.92 2.66
N ARG A 123 0.34 12.14 3.40
CA ARG A 123 -0.12 10.85 3.95
C ARG A 123 -1.24 11.02 4.97
N ALA A 124 -1.10 11.95 5.91
CA ALA A 124 -2.14 12.24 6.88
C ALA A 124 -3.43 12.73 6.20
N GLU A 125 -3.32 13.56 5.15
CA GLU A 125 -4.45 13.99 4.34
C GLU A 125 -5.10 12.81 3.59
N GLY A 126 -4.30 11.95 2.97
CA GLY A 126 -4.77 10.74 2.30
C GLY A 126 -5.52 9.79 3.25
N GLU A 127 -4.98 9.54 4.44
CA GLU A 127 -5.63 8.71 5.47
C GLU A 127 -6.99 9.29 5.89
N LYS A 128 -7.07 10.61 6.06
CA LYS A 128 -8.32 11.29 6.39
C LYS A 128 -9.37 11.13 5.27
N LEU A 129 -8.97 11.32 4.01
CA LEU A 129 -9.86 11.14 2.86
C LEU A 129 -10.36 9.71 2.73
N ILE A 130 -9.52 8.72 3.03
CA ILE A 130 -9.89 7.29 3.05
C ILE A 130 -10.89 7.01 4.17
N ALA A 131 -10.67 7.55 5.37
CA ALA A 131 -11.59 7.40 6.49
C ALA A 131 -12.98 8.01 6.17
N ASP A 132 -13.01 9.21 5.58
CA ASP A 132 -14.24 9.88 5.16
C ASP A 132 -14.98 9.06 4.09
N LYS A 133 -14.27 8.52 3.10
CA LYS A 133 -14.84 7.63 2.08
C LYS A 133 -15.49 6.40 2.70
N LYS A 134 -14.77 5.72 3.60
CA LYS A 134 -15.25 4.51 4.28
C LYS A 134 -16.51 4.76 5.10
N LYS A 135 -16.60 5.93 5.74
CA LYS A 135 -17.78 6.36 6.49
C LYS A 135 -19.00 6.54 5.57
N LEU A 136 -18.81 7.17 4.41
CA LEU A 136 -19.88 7.34 3.42
C LEU A 136 -20.34 6.00 2.81
N GLU A 137 -19.42 5.08 2.53
CA GLU A 137 -19.75 3.73 2.09
C GLU A 137 -20.54 2.95 3.16
N GLU A 138 -20.17 3.10 4.44
CA GLU A 138 -20.89 2.48 5.56
C GLU A 138 -22.30 3.07 5.72
N ASP A 139 -22.46 4.38 5.53
CA ASP A 139 -23.77 5.05 5.55
C ASP A 139 -24.68 4.56 4.42
N ILE A 140 -24.15 4.36 3.20
CA ILE A 140 -24.89 3.71 2.11
C ILE A 140 -25.30 2.30 2.52
N ARG A 141 -24.38 1.53 3.11
CA ARG A 141 -24.64 0.14 3.50
C ARG A 141 -25.71 0.05 4.60
N LYS A 142 -25.63 0.88 5.63
CA LYS A 142 -26.59 0.92 6.75
C LYS A 142 -27.97 1.36 6.30
N LYS A 143 -28.04 2.40 5.46
CA LYS A 143 -29.31 2.96 5.00
C LYS A 143 -29.83 2.33 3.71
N GLY A 144 -29.21 1.26 3.20
CA GLY A 144 -29.32 0.78 1.80
C GLY A 144 -30.70 0.67 1.14
N ARG A 145 -31.81 0.54 1.89
CA ARG A 145 -33.20 0.60 1.35
C ARG A 145 -34.00 1.84 1.75
N VAL A 146 -33.51 2.58 2.74
CA VAL A 146 -34.15 3.77 3.34
C VAL A 146 -33.63 5.07 2.71
N LEU A 147 -32.45 5.05 2.08
CA LEU A 147 -31.90 6.19 1.35
C LEU A 147 -32.79 6.55 0.16
N ALA A 148 -33.21 7.81 0.10
CA ALA A 148 -33.82 8.35 -1.11
C ALA A 148 -32.81 8.27 -2.27
N ILE A 149 -33.31 8.02 -3.49
CA ILE A 149 -32.46 7.92 -4.70
C ILE A 149 -31.56 9.16 -4.88
N ARG A 150 -32.04 10.34 -4.49
CA ARG A 150 -31.25 11.59 -4.54
C ARG A 150 -30.09 11.57 -3.55
N GLU A 151 -30.34 11.21 -2.29
CA GLU A 151 -29.30 11.13 -1.25
C GLU A 151 -28.25 10.08 -1.61
N LYS A 152 -28.66 8.92 -2.13
CA LYS A 152 -27.73 7.89 -2.61
C LYS A 152 -26.81 8.42 -3.71
N ARG A 153 -27.36 9.12 -4.72
CA ARG A 153 -26.56 9.71 -5.80
C ARG A 153 -25.59 10.77 -5.30
N GLU A 154 -25.99 11.55 -4.29
CA GLU A 154 -25.15 12.59 -3.72
C GLU A 154 -23.98 11.99 -2.92
N ILE A 155 -24.23 10.94 -2.14
CA ILE A 155 -23.16 10.21 -1.45
C ILE A 155 -22.22 9.52 -2.45
N GLU A 156 -22.75 8.92 -3.52
CA GLU A 156 -21.94 8.33 -4.59
C GLU A 156 -21.06 9.38 -5.29
N LYS A 157 -21.59 10.58 -5.52
CA LYS A 157 -20.81 11.69 -6.07
C LYS A 157 -19.70 12.11 -5.12
N GLN A 158 -19.98 12.22 -3.82
CA GLN A 158 -18.97 12.53 -2.80
C GLN A 158 -17.88 11.45 -2.73
N ILE A 159 -18.25 10.17 -2.80
CA ILE A 159 -17.29 9.06 -2.85
C ILE A 159 -16.38 9.19 -4.07
N SER A 160 -16.94 9.47 -5.25
CA SER A 160 -16.15 9.64 -6.48
C SER A 160 -15.21 10.85 -6.41
N GLU A 161 -15.65 11.97 -5.81
CA GLU A 161 -14.79 13.13 -5.59
C GLU A 161 -13.64 12.82 -4.61
N LEU A 162 -13.92 12.06 -3.54
CA LEU A 162 -12.89 11.61 -2.60
C LEU A 162 -11.88 10.68 -3.26
N GLU A 163 -12.32 9.74 -4.11
CA GLU A 163 -11.43 8.88 -4.89
C GLU A 163 -10.50 9.69 -5.81
N GLY A 164 -11.03 10.72 -6.47
CA GLY A 164 -10.22 11.65 -7.26
C GLY A 164 -9.16 12.38 -6.44
N LYS A 165 -9.51 12.83 -5.23
CA LYS A 165 -8.56 13.48 -4.30
C LYS A 165 -7.50 12.51 -3.80
N ILE A 166 -7.88 11.30 -3.39
CA ILE A 166 -6.94 10.24 -2.97
C ILE A 166 -5.95 9.93 -4.09
N LYS A 167 -6.43 9.83 -5.34
CA LYS A 167 -5.55 9.61 -6.49
C LYS A 167 -4.52 10.73 -6.66
N LYS A 168 -4.94 12.00 -6.58
CA LYS A 168 -4.03 13.14 -6.67
C LYS A 168 -2.98 13.14 -5.56
N VAL A 169 -3.41 12.93 -4.32
CA VAL A 169 -2.50 12.83 -3.16
C VAL A 169 -1.49 11.70 -3.36
N ASN A 170 -1.92 10.54 -3.88
CA ASN A 170 -1.02 9.43 -4.18
C ASN A 170 -0.01 9.77 -5.31
N GLU A 171 -0.45 10.47 -6.36
CA GLU A 171 0.44 10.98 -7.41
C GLU A 171 1.46 11.97 -6.85
N GLU A 172 1.04 12.89 -5.96
CA GLU A 172 1.91 13.84 -5.29
C GLU A 172 2.94 13.14 -4.39
N ILE A 173 2.51 12.16 -3.58
CA ILE A 173 3.42 11.31 -2.78
C ILE A 173 4.42 10.59 -3.70
N SER A 174 3.96 10.07 -4.85
CA SER A 174 4.86 9.42 -5.82
C SER A 174 5.87 10.39 -6.43
N SER A 175 5.48 11.64 -6.68
CA SER A 175 6.40 12.67 -7.16
C SER A 175 7.41 13.08 -6.10
N ALA A 176 6.97 13.26 -4.85
CA ALA A 176 7.84 13.54 -3.71
C ALA A 176 8.84 12.41 -3.47
N ASP A 177 8.42 11.15 -3.62
CA ASP A 177 9.32 9.98 -3.55
C ASP A 177 10.40 9.99 -4.64
N LYS A 178 10.06 10.45 -5.84
CA LYS A 178 11.04 10.55 -6.95
C LYS A 178 12.03 11.68 -6.69
N GLU A 179 11.55 12.82 -6.19
CA GLU A 179 12.38 13.96 -5.82
C GLU A 179 13.34 13.60 -4.68
N GLU A 180 12.85 12.95 -3.62
CA GLU A 180 13.66 12.43 -2.50
C GLU A 180 14.74 11.47 -3.01
N ALA A 181 14.41 10.54 -3.91
CA ALA A 181 15.37 9.59 -4.48
C ALA A 181 16.44 10.26 -5.37
N LEU A 182 16.09 11.32 -6.10
CA LEU A 182 17.04 12.10 -6.89
C LEU A 182 18.02 12.87 -6.00
N LEU A 183 17.50 13.53 -4.96
CA LEU A 183 18.31 14.26 -3.99
C LEU A 183 19.26 13.32 -3.22
N LEU A 184 18.80 12.13 -2.84
CA LEU A 184 19.65 11.11 -2.21
C LEU A 184 20.76 10.61 -3.14
N LYS A 185 20.47 10.48 -4.45
CA LYS A 185 21.47 10.10 -5.46
C LYS A 185 22.51 11.20 -5.68
N GLU A 186 22.10 12.46 -5.62
CA GLU A 186 22.99 13.63 -5.71
C GLU A 186 23.85 13.79 -4.44
N ALA A 187 23.31 13.43 -3.27
CA ALA A 187 24.04 13.43 -2.00
C ALA A 187 25.05 12.28 -1.86
N GLY A 188 24.74 11.09 -2.41
CA GLY A 188 25.59 9.88 -2.35
C GLY A 188 26.47 9.64 -3.58
N GLY A 189 26.31 10.43 -4.64
CA GLY A 189 27.06 10.33 -5.88
C GLY A 189 28.19 11.35 -5.97
N ARG A 190 29.12 11.32 -5.02
CA ARG A 190 30.43 11.98 -5.10
C ARG A 190 31.48 11.14 -4.40
#